data_AF-A0A0C7N8V0-F1
#
_entry.id   AF-A0A0C7N8V0-F1
#
_cell.length_a   1.000
_cell.length_b   1.000
_cell.length_c   1.000
_cell.angle_alpha   90.00
_cell.angle_beta   90.00
_cell.angle_gamma   90.00
#
_symmetry.space_group_name_H-M   'P 1'
#
loop_
_entity.id
_entity.type
_entity.pdbx_description
1 polymer ?
#
loop_
_entity_poly.entity_id
_entity_poly.type
_entity_poly.pdbx_seq_one_letter_code
_entity_poly.pdbx_strand_id
1 'polypeptide(L)'
;MLTRSIGRAAVRPAICMSRCLSTAVYEPPKYDELDTNTWLKIDKETREEITEYLDWKMEANWSLMTPREQRAAYFVAFGDYGPRAKPGSKAAQMQMSGAELILRGVFSTVLFTAVAISVLNYGKDRRVMENLDKLKESADHVS
;
A
#
# COMPACT_ATOMS: atom_id res chain seq x y z
N MET A 1 77.21 52.35 -32.16
CA MET A 1 76.03 51.77 -32.83
C MET A 1 75.56 50.57 -32.03
N LEU A 2 74.25 50.41 -31.89
CA LEU A 2 73.53 49.84 -30.73
C LEU A 2 73.58 48.30 -30.62
N THR A 3 73.87 47.79 -29.41
CA THR A 3 73.71 46.39 -29.04
C THR A 3 72.24 46.12 -28.65
N ARG A 4 71.57 45.21 -29.35
CA ARG A 4 70.18 44.79 -29.05
C ARG A 4 70.20 43.67 -28.01
N SER A 5 69.62 43.94 -26.85
CA SER A 5 69.34 42.93 -25.82
C SER A 5 68.05 42.18 -26.16
N ILE A 6 68.05 40.86 -25.99
CA ILE A 6 66.89 39.99 -26.23
C ILE A 6 66.26 39.70 -24.86
N GLY A 7 65.16 40.38 -24.55
CA GLY A 7 64.34 40.08 -23.38
C GLY A 7 63.54 38.79 -23.60
N ARG A 8 63.79 37.76 -22.78
CA ARG A 8 62.93 36.57 -22.68
C ARG A 8 61.67 36.93 -21.91
N ALA A 9 60.51 36.89 -22.57
CA ALA A 9 59.21 36.99 -21.91
C ALA A 9 58.86 35.64 -21.26
N ALA A 10 58.63 35.64 -19.95
CA ALA A 10 58.13 34.47 -19.22
C ALA A 10 56.62 34.31 -19.47
N VAL A 11 56.24 33.27 -20.21
CA VAL A 11 54.84 32.87 -20.39
C VAL A 11 54.37 32.20 -19.10
N ARG A 12 53.46 32.85 -18.37
CA ARG A 12 52.78 32.25 -17.22
C ARG A 12 51.71 31.27 -17.73
N PRO A 13 51.67 30.02 -17.26
CA PRO A 13 50.59 29.11 -17.60
C PRO A 13 49.30 29.61 -16.96
N ALA A 14 48.29 29.89 -17.78
CA ALA A 14 46.93 30.09 -17.30
C ALA A 14 46.43 28.74 -16.78
N ILE A 15 46.29 28.60 -15.47
CA ILE A 15 45.64 27.45 -14.85
C ILE A 15 44.15 27.56 -15.20
N CYS A 16 43.71 26.86 -16.25
CA CYS A 16 42.30 26.69 -16.54
C CYS A 16 41.74 25.70 -15.50
N MET A 17 41.10 26.22 -14.46
CA MET A 17 40.33 25.38 -13.55
C MET A 17 39.09 24.87 -14.29
N SER A 18 39.21 23.66 -14.84
CA SER A 18 38.06 22.91 -15.35
C SER A 18 37.14 22.61 -14.18
N ARG A 19 36.03 23.35 -14.08
CA ARG A 19 34.99 23.06 -13.10
C ARG A 19 34.31 21.77 -13.53
N CYS A 20 34.61 20.67 -12.85
CA CYS A 20 33.83 19.44 -12.97
C CYS A 20 32.41 19.73 -12.46
N LEU A 21 31.47 19.90 -13.37
CA LEU A 21 30.04 19.89 -13.05
C LEU A 21 29.68 18.48 -12.58
N SER A 22 29.47 18.31 -11.28
CA SER A 22 28.89 17.08 -10.74
C SER A 22 27.42 17.03 -11.16
N THR A 23 27.12 16.31 -12.24
CA THR A 23 25.76 15.91 -12.61
C THR A 23 25.44 14.66 -11.79
N ALA A 24 25.04 14.85 -10.54
CA ALA A 24 24.40 13.78 -9.79
C ALA A 24 23.03 13.51 -10.43
N VAL A 25 22.93 12.43 -11.20
CA VAL A 25 21.66 11.96 -11.73
C VAL A 25 20.93 11.29 -10.57
N TYR A 26 19.73 11.75 -10.28
CA TYR A 26 18.89 11.14 -9.25
C TYR A 26 18.55 9.70 -9.67
N GLU A 27 18.84 8.75 -8.78
CA GLU A 27 18.47 7.35 -8.95
C GLU A 27 17.24 7.04 -8.09
N PRO A 28 16.07 6.84 -8.72
CA PRO A 28 14.84 6.53 -8.01
C PRO A 28 14.88 5.13 -7.37
N PRO A 29 14.01 4.88 -6.37
CA PRO A 29 13.80 3.55 -5.82
C PRO A 29 13.34 2.55 -6.89
N LYS A 30 13.55 1.25 -6.65
CA LYS A 30 13.24 0.19 -7.61
C LYS A 30 11.72 0.14 -7.92
N TYR A 31 11.36 0.42 -9.18
CA TYR A 31 9.99 0.34 -9.73
C TYR A 31 9.83 -0.73 -10.83
N ASP A 32 10.82 -1.62 -10.93
CA ASP A 32 11.14 -2.35 -12.15
C ASP A 32 10.05 -3.32 -12.65
N GLU A 33 9.16 -3.77 -11.76
CA GLU A 33 7.91 -4.52 -12.03
C GLU A 33 6.92 -4.27 -10.87
N LEU A 34 6.06 -3.26 -11.04
CA LEU A 34 5.03 -2.91 -10.06
C LEU A 34 3.77 -3.76 -10.27
N ASP A 35 3.49 -4.59 -9.27
CA ASP A 35 2.31 -5.43 -9.15
C ASP A 35 1.56 -5.08 -7.86
N THR A 36 0.29 -5.47 -7.75
CA THR A 36 -0.49 -5.27 -6.51
C THR A 36 0.22 -5.84 -5.28
N ASN A 37 0.86 -7.01 -5.41
CA ASN A 37 1.55 -7.65 -4.29
C ASN A 37 2.86 -6.97 -3.90
N THR A 38 3.59 -6.40 -4.86
CA THR A 38 4.85 -5.69 -4.57
C THR A 38 4.54 -4.31 -4.01
N TRP A 39 3.58 -3.59 -4.60
CA TRP A 39 3.12 -2.28 -4.15
C TRP A 39 2.64 -2.26 -2.70
N LEU A 40 1.89 -3.28 -2.27
CA LEU A 40 1.40 -3.37 -0.89
C LEU A 40 2.50 -3.64 0.16
N LYS A 41 3.64 -4.18 -0.27
CA LYS A 41 4.78 -4.49 0.61
C LYS A 41 5.76 -3.33 0.72
N ILE A 42 5.80 -2.45 -0.28
CA ILE A 42 6.66 -1.27 -0.27
C ILE A 42 6.15 -0.31 0.81
N ASP A 43 7.10 0.27 1.54
CA ASP A 43 6.79 1.25 2.57
C ASP A 43 6.06 2.48 1.99
N LYS A 44 5.31 3.19 2.84
CA LYS A 44 4.56 4.38 2.41
C LYS A 44 5.49 5.46 1.85
N GLU A 45 6.64 5.69 2.48
CA GLU A 45 7.58 6.73 2.06
C GLU A 45 8.18 6.43 0.68
N THR A 46 8.59 5.18 0.46
CA THR A 46 9.12 4.75 -0.85
C THR A 46 8.05 4.80 -1.95
N ARG A 47 6.77 4.52 -1.62
CA ARG A 47 5.67 4.67 -2.58
C ARG A 47 5.43 6.12 -2.98
N GLU A 48 5.53 7.04 -2.02
CA GLU A 48 5.43 8.48 -2.26
C GLU A 48 6.59 8.95 -3.16
N GLU A 49 7.82 8.56 -2.84
CA GLU A 49 9.01 8.87 -3.64
C GLU A 49 8.91 8.35 -5.10
N ILE A 50 8.46 7.10 -5.29
CA ILE A 50 8.22 6.55 -6.63
C ILE A 50 7.14 7.36 -7.37
N THR A 51 6.09 7.77 -6.67
CA THR A 51 5.00 8.55 -7.27
C THR A 51 5.49 9.94 -7.70
N GLU A 52 6.22 10.63 -6.83
CA GLU A 52 6.82 11.94 -7.13
C GLU A 52 7.80 11.87 -8.31
N TYR A 53 8.64 10.83 -8.36
CA TYR A 53 9.54 10.60 -9.48
C TYR A 53 8.79 10.42 -10.81
N LEU A 54 7.74 9.61 -10.81
CA LEU A 54 6.94 9.36 -12.01
C LEU A 54 6.17 10.61 -12.43
N ASP A 55 5.61 11.37 -11.49
CA ASP A 55 4.91 12.62 -11.76
C ASP A 55 5.86 13.64 -12.42
N TRP A 56 7.04 13.85 -11.86
CA TRP A 56 8.06 14.72 -12.45
C TRP A 56 8.47 14.29 -13.87
N LYS A 57 8.60 12.98 -14.10
CA LYS A 57 8.93 12.45 -15.43
C LYS A 57 7.80 12.62 -16.44
N MET A 58 6.55 12.53 -15.99
CA MET A 58 5.36 12.75 -16.82
C MET A 58 5.14 14.21 -17.18
N GLU A 59 5.73 15.18 -16.47
CA GLU A 59 5.73 16.60 -16.88
C GLU A 59 6.59 16.87 -18.12
N ALA A 60 7.61 16.03 -18.36
CA ALA A 60 8.51 16.14 -19.50
C ALA A 60 7.92 15.51 -20.78
N ASN A 61 8.71 15.39 -21.85
CA ASN A 61 8.28 14.71 -23.07
C ASN A 61 8.16 13.20 -22.84
N TRP A 62 6.95 12.66 -23.01
CA TRP A 62 6.63 11.24 -22.79
C TRP A 62 7.40 10.28 -23.71
N SER A 63 7.88 10.77 -24.85
CA SER A 63 8.70 9.98 -25.78
C SER A 63 10.07 9.61 -25.20
N LEU A 64 10.53 10.37 -24.19
CA LEU A 64 11.78 10.09 -23.48
C LEU A 64 11.60 9.14 -22.30
N MET A 65 10.35 8.79 -21.97
CA MET A 65 10.02 7.91 -20.88
C MET A 65 10.19 6.45 -21.33
N THR A 66 10.90 5.65 -20.55
CA THR A 66 11.14 4.25 -20.91
C THR A 66 9.83 3.46 -20.85
N PRO A 67 9.67 2.38 -21.63
CA PRO A 67 8.46 1.55 -21.57
C PRO A 67 8.17 1.00 -20.16
N ARG A 68 9.21 0.84 -19.33
CA ARG A 68 9.09 0.38 -17.94
C ARG A 68 8.48 1.46 -17.05
N GLU A 69 9.00 2.69 -17.17
CA GLU A 69 8.45 3.87 -16.48
C GLU A 69 6.98 4.10 -16.89
N GLN A 70 6.64 3.90 -18.17
CA GLN A 70 5.26 4.03 -18.65
C GLN A 70 4.32 2.99 -18.02
N ARG A 71 4.77 1.74 -17.90
CA ARG A 71 4.00 0.68 -17.22
C ARG A 71 3.86 0.96 -15.71
N ALA A 72 4.93 1.44 -15.08
CA ALA A 72 4.92 1.83 -13.68
C ALA A 72 3.92 2.97 -13.43
N ALA A 73 3.97 4.04 -14.24
CA ALA A 73 3.01 5.15 -14.18
C ALA A 73 1.57 4.68 -14.41
N TYR A 74 1.35 3.79 -15.38
CA TYR A 74 0.04 3.18 -15.60
C TYR A 74 -0.46 2.42 -14.37
N PHE A 75 0.42 1.62 -13.76
CA PHE A 75 0.07 0.87 -12.55
C PHE A 75 -0.23 1.79 -11.36
N VAL A 76 0.55 2.84 -11.12
CA VAL A 76 0.26 3.82 -10.06
C VAL A 76 -1.07 4.55 -10.34
N ALA A 77 -1.32 4.91 -11.60
CA ALA A 77 -2.55 5.60 -11.96
C ALA A 77 -3.80 4.71 -11.87
N PHE A 78 -3.72 3.42 -12.24
CA PHE A 78 -4.90 2.56 -12.46
C PHE A 78 -4.85 1.17 -11.80
N GLY A 79 -3.84 0.89 -10.97
CA GLY A 79 -3.67 -0.42 -10.36
C GLY A 79 -4.80 -0.82 -9.41
N ASP A 80 -4.97 -2.14 -9.25
CA ASP A 80 -5.95 -2.79 -8.37
C ASP A 80 -5.55 -2.65 -6.88
N TYR A 81 -5.42 -1.43 -6.39
CA TYR A 81 -5.10 -1.11 -4.99
C TYR A 81 -5.90 0.11 -4.51
N GLY A 82 -5.85 0.33 -3.20
CA GLY A 82 -6.57 1.40 -2.52
C GLY A 82 -8.08 1.22 -2.69
N PRO A 83 -8.83 2.29 -3.05
CA PRO A 83 -10.26 2.20 -3.30
C PRO A 83 -10.60 1.36 -4.55
N ARG A 84 -9.63 1.06 -5.41
CA ARG A 84 -9.80 0.24 -6.62
C ARG A 84 -9.49 -1.23 -6.38
N ALA A 85 -9.07 -1.61 -5.17
CA ALA A 85 -8.88 -3.01 -4.84
C ALA A 85 -10.21 -3.77 -4.96
N LYS A 86 -10.18 -4.97 -5.55
CA LYS A 86 -11.38 -5.80 -5.70
C LYS A 86 -12.03 -6.03 -4.33
N PRO A 87 -13.36 -5.88 -4.19
CA PRO A 87 -14.03 -6.05 -2.90
C PRO A 87 -13.81 -7.49 -2.39
N GLY A 88 -13.40 -7.63 -1.14
CA GLY A 88 -13.06 -8.92 -0.52
C GLY A 88 -11.67 -9.45 -0.84
N SER A 89 -10.86 -8.78 -1.67
CA SER A 89 -9.46 -9.15 -1.89
C SER A 89 -8.58 -8.84 -0.68
N LYS A 90 -7.43 -9.53 -0.58
CA LYS A 90 -6.41 -9.25 0.45
C LYS A 90 -5.91 -7.80 0.40
N ALA A 91 -5.82 -7.23 -0.81
CA ALA A 91 -5.44 -5.84 -1.01
C ALA A 91 -6.43 -4.87 -0.33
N ALA A 92 -7.73 -5.10 -0.54
CA ALA A 92 -8.78 -4.30 0.09
C ALA A 92 -8.76 -4.43 1.61
N GLN A 93 -8.46 -5.61 2.15
CA GLN A 93 -8.39 -5.84 3.60
C GLN A 93 -7.17 -5.17 4.25
N MET A 94 -6.00 -5.20 3.60
CA MET A 94 -4.78 -4.59 4.16
C MET A 94 -4.83 -3.06 4.20
N GLN A 95 -5.75 -2.45 3.46
CA GLN A 95 -5.88 -0.99 3.34
C GLN A 95 -7.13 -0.44 4.04
N MET A 96 -7.82 -1.27 4.83
CA MET A 96 -8.97 -0.83 5.61
C MET A 96 -8.55 0.20 6.65
N SER A 97 -9.40 1.20 6.85
CA SER A 97 -9.22 2.15 7.95
C SER A 97 -9.34 1.40 9.28
N GLY A 98 -8.55 1.80 10.29
CA GLY A 98 -8.62 1.22 11.62
C GLY A 98 -10.03 1.29 12.23
N ALA A 99 -10.81 2.32 11.90
CA ALA A 99 -12.20 2.44 12.33
C ALA A 99 -13.11 1.36 11.72
N GLU A 100 -12.91 1.04 10.43
CA GLU A 100 -13.67 -0.02 9.76
C GLU A 100 -13.33 -1.39 10.37
N LEU A 101 -12.06 -1.62 10.68
CA LEU A 101 -11.61 -2.86 11.33
C LEU A 101 -12.26 -3.03 12.70
N ILE A 102 -12.27 -1.98 13.53
CA ILE A 102 -12.91 -1.99 14.85
C ILE A 102 -14.41 -2.24 14.71
N LEU A 103 -15.08 -1.51 13.82
CA LEU A 103 -16.53 -1.64 13.62
C LEU A 103 -16.90 -3.07 13.19
N ARG A 104 -16.17 -3.63 12.22
CA ARG A 104 -16.38 -5.03 11.78
C ARG A 104 -16.09 -6.01 12.90
N GLY A 105 -15.06 -5.76 13.71
CA GLY A 105 -14.73 -6.56 14.89
C GLY A 105 -15.88 -6.60 15.90
N VAL A 106 -16.36 -5.44 16.33
CA VAL A 106 -17.47 -5.31 17.30
C VAL A 106 -18.75 -5.95 16.75
N PHE A 107 -19.09 -5.68 15.48
CA PHE A 107 -20.28 -6.27 14.89
C PHE A 107 -20.20 -7.79 14.82
N SER A 108 -19.04 -8.32 14.42
CA SER A 108 -18.82 -9.76 14.33
C SER A 108 -18.88 -10.43 15.71
N THR A 109 -18.30 -9.81 16.74
CA THR A 109 -18.32 -10.37 18.10
C THR A 109 -19.73 -10.37 18.69
N VAL A 110 -20.50 -9.30 18.48
CA VAL A 110 -21.90 -9.22 18.92
C VAL A 110 -22.76 -10.27 18.24
N LEU A 111 -22.67 -10.41 16.91
CA LEU A 111 -23.42 -11.43 16.17
C LEU A 111 -23.06 -12.84 16.61
N PHE A 112 -21.77 -13.15 16.75
CA PHE A 112 -21.34 -14.48 17.21
C PHE A 112 -21.80 -14.78 18.63
N THR A 113 -21.77 -13.79 19.53
CA THR A 113 -22.24 -13.94 20.91
C THR A 113 -23.75 -14.19 20.95
N ALA A 114 -24.52 -13.43 20.18
CA ALA A 114 -25.97 -13.60 20.08
C ALA A 114 -26.35 -14.98 19.54
N VAL A 115 -25.65 -15.44 18.49
CA VAL A 115 -25.85 -16.79 17.93
C VAL A 115 -25.49 -17.87 18.95
N ALA A 116 -24.36 -17.74 19.65
CA ALA A 116 -23.94 -18.71 20.66
C ALA A 116 -24.96 -18.84 21.80
N ILE A 117 -25.45 -17.71 22.34
CA ILE A 117 -26.48 -17.71 23.39
C ILE A 117 -27.78 -18.31 22.86
N SER A 118 -28.18 -17.97 21.62
CA SER A 118 -29.39 -18.51 20.99
C SER A 118 -29.34 -20.04 20.89
N VAL A 119 -28.22 -20.61 20.44
CA VAL A 119 -28.05 -22.07 20.35
C VAL A 119 -28.11 -22.73 21.73
N LEU A 120 -27.47 -22.15 22.75
CA LEU A 120 -27.51 -22.66 24.11
C LEU A 120 -28.92 -22.61 24.71
N ASN A 121 -29.66 -21.54 24.45
CA ASN A 121 -31.05 -21.40 24.92
C ASN A 121 -32.00 -22.34 24.18
N TYR A 122 -31.85 -22.50 22.87
CA TYR A 122 -32.65 -23.45 22.08
C TYR A 122 -32.56 -24.88 22.63
N GLY A 123 -31.36 -25.31 23.02
CA GLY A 123 -31.15 -26.63 23.63
C GLY A 123 -31.79 -26.76 25.03
N LYS A 124 -31.79 -25.70 25.84
CA LYS A 124 -32.45 -25.69 27.15
C LYS A 124 -33.97 -25.72 27.02
N ASP A 125 -34.52 -24.91 26.12
CA ASP A 125 -35.97 -24.82 25.90
C ASP A 125 -36.54 -26.16 25.43
N ARG A 126 -35.85 -26.87 24.52
CA ARG A 126 -36.20 -28.25 24.13
C ARG A 126 -36.38 -29.18 25.33
N ARG A 127 -35.42 -29.17 26.28
CA ARG A 127 -35.47 -30.03 27.47
C ARG A 127 -36.58 -29.64 28.44
N VAL A 128 -36.83 -28.34 28.59
CA VAL A 128 -37.93 -27.84 29.44
C VAL A 128 -39.27 -28.30 28.88
N MET A 129 -39.47 -28.20 27.56
CA MET A 129 -40.70 -28.67 26.91
C MET A 129 -40.90 -30.17 27.08
N GLU A 130 -39.87 -31.00 26.89
CA GLU A 130 -39.94 -32.44 27.14
C GLU A 130 -40.33 -32.78 28.60
N ASN A 131 -39.87 -31.98 29.56
CA ASN A 131 -40.24 -32.17 30.97
C ASN A 131 -41.68 -31.73 31.25
N LEU A 132 -42.14 -30.63 30.64
CA LEU A 132 -43.53 -30.16 30.76
C LEU A 132 -44.51 -31.19 30.17
N ASP A 133 -44.17 -31.79 29.03
CA ASP A 133 -45.00 -32.83 28.40
C ASP A 133 -45.13 -34.06 29.30
N LYS A 134 -44.04 -34.53 29.91
CA LYS A 134 -44.05 -35.63 30.90
C LYS A 134 -44.90 -35.32 32.12
N LEU A 135 -44.81 -34.09 32.64
CA LEU A 135 -45.60 -33.66 33.79
C LEU A 135 -47.10 -33.64 33.46
N LYS A 136 -47.45 -33.14 32.27
CA LYS A 136 -48.83 -33.13 31.79
C LYS A 136 -49.41 -34.54 31.68
N GLU A 137 -48.68 -35.46 31.04
CA GLU A 137 -49.09 -36.86 30.93
C GLU A 137 -49.28 -37.50 32.32
N SER A 138 -48.37 -37.25 33.27
CA SER A 138 -48.51 -37.78 34.64
C SER A 138 -49.72 -37.22 35.40
N ALA A 139 -50.10 -35.97 35.15
CA ALA A 139 -51.27 -35.35 35.78
C ALA A 139 -52.57 -35.91 35.20
N ASP A 140 -52.65 -36.07 33.88
CA ASP A 140 -53.81 -36.60 33.17
C ASP A 140 -54.09 -38.08 33.52
N HIS A 141 -53.08 -38.85 33.93
CA HIS A 141 -53.24 -40.24 34.41
C HIS A 141 -53.71 -40.38 35.87
N VAL A 142 -53.59 -39.32 36.68
CA VAL A 142 -53.97 -39.32 38.10
C VAL A 142 -55.39 -38.81 38.32
N SER A 143 -55.91 -38.00 37.39
CA SER A 143 -57.32 -37.55 37.32
C SER A 143 -58.23 -38.56 36.64
#